data_AF-A0A9P9HK56-F1
#
_entry.id   AF-A0A9P9HK56-F1
#
_cell.length_a   1.000
_cell.length_b   1.000
_cell.length_c   1.000
_cell.angle_alpha   90.00
_cell.angle_beta   90.00
_cell.angle_gamma   90.00
#
_symmetry.space_group_name_H-M   'P 1'
#
loop_
_entity.id
_entity.type
_entity.pdbx_description
1 polymer ?
#
loop_
_entity_poly.entity_id
_entity_poly.type
_entity_poly.pdbx_seq_one_letter_code
_entity_poly.pdbx_strand_id
1 'polypeptide(L)'
;MAYSVTTSAPIQASPTKILLHSLGTLSFSYSFYLLTTWDSAYSDSFGWYFQLLTVVGLTLSLITLSLGLIADLATHDGCSRAKDTISLLATPLEVMIAVLYWSIKFHDPSLLMPADLVINPWADLGYHLVPAVLLVPDLLLYSPRATISTRSMMFASTILAVVYWCWIELCYYQNGWYPYPMMDQFSAIQRVAVFVGSSGLLTLTSSSLQWVHGKLHDPLLRKIRVN
;
A
#
# COMPACT_ATOMS: atom_id res chain seq x y z
N MET A 1 22.63 15.48 -46.26
CA MET A 1 22.34 16.12 -44.96
C MET A 1 22.07 14.99 -43.98
N ALA A 2 23.05 14.63 -43.16
CA ALA A 2 22.93 13.50 -42.22
C ALA A 2 22.22 14.00 -40.96
N TYR A 3 21.09 13.38 -40.61
CA TYR A 3 20.41 13.62 -39.34
C TYR A 3 21.26 13.00 -38.23
N SER A 4 21.89 13.85 -37.41
CA SER A 4 22.51 13.41 -36.16
C SER A 4 21.41 13.05 -35.17
N VAL A 5 21.21 11.75 -34.95
CA VAL A 5 20.47 11.27 -33.78
C VAL A 5 21.32 11.62 -32.56
N THR A 6 20.97 12.71 -31.89
CA THR A 6 21.50 13.01 -30.56
C THR A 6 21.01 11.92 -29.61
N THR A 7 21.87 10.94 -29.33
CA THR A 7 21.70 10.01 -28.22
C THR A 7 21.76 10.83 -26.93
N SER A 8 20.60 11.21 -26.40
CA SER A 8 20.51 11.79 -25.07
C SER A 8 21.10 10.79 -24.07
N ALA A 9 22.11 11.20 -23.30
CA ALA A 9 22.63 10.42 -22.18
C ALA A 9 21.47 9.94 -21.30
N PRO A 10 21.54 8.72 -20.72
CA PRO A 10 20.51 8.25 -19.81
C PRO A 10 20.34 9.27 -18.68
N ILE A 11 19.15 9.86 -18.59
CA ILE A 11 18.82 10.85 -17.57
C ILE A 11 18.96 10.14 -16.22
N GLN A 12 19.97 10.51 -15.43
CA GLN A 12 20.14 10.02 -14.07
C GLN A 12 18.86 10.29 -13.28
N ALA A 13 18.40 9.31 -12.51
CA ALA A 13 17.23 9.46 -11.67
C ALA A 13 17.43 10.61 -10.68
N SER A 14 16.37 11.37 -10.42
CA SER A 14 16.41 12.50 -9.49
C SER A 14 16.87 12.04 -8.10
N PRO A 15 17.81 12.72 -7.42
CA PRO A 15 18.25 12.37 -6.07
C PRO A 15 17.09 12.24 -5.07
N THR A 16 16.06 13.08 -5.23
CA THR A 16 14.85 13.03 -4.39
C THR A 16 14.06 11.73 -4.54
N LYS A 17 14.00 11.19 -5.76
CA LYS A 17 13.32 9.94 -6.08
C LYS A 17 14.08 8.74 -5.48
N ILE A 18 15.40 8.71 -5.68
CA ILE A 18 16.29 7.68 -5.07
C ILE A 18 16.17 7.72 -3.55
N LEU A 19 16.17 8.91 -2.95
CA LEU A 19 16.04 9.07 -1.51
C LEU A 19 14.72 8.52 -0.99
N LEU A 20 13.58 8.88 -1.63
CA LEU A 20 12.27 8.38 -1.25
C LEU A 20 12.21 6.85 -1.32
N HIS A 21 12.61 6.28 -2.45
CA HIS A 21 12.60 4.83 -2.65
C HIS A 21 13.52 4.12 -1.64
N SER A 22 14.71 4.66 -1.37
CA SER A 22 15.66 4.10 -0.40
C SER A 22 15.08 4.14 1.02
N LEU A 23 14.53 5.28 1.45
CA LEU A 23 13.94 5.44 2.78
C LEU A 23 12.80 4.45 2.99
N GLY A 24 11.92 4.30 1.99
CA GLY A 24 10.81 3.37 2.10
C GLY A 24 11.23 1.91 2.05
N THR A 25 12.15 1.51 1.17
CA THR A 25 12.71 0.15 1.16
C THR A 25 13.35 -0.19 2.51
N LEU A 26 14.15 0.72 3.08
CA LEU A 26 14.76 0.51 4.40
C LEU A 26 13.72 0.46 5.51
N SER A 27 12.77 1.39 5.53
CA SER A 27 11.71 1.47 6.57
C SER A 27 10.83 0.23 6.58
N PHE A 28 10.40 -0.25 5.42
CA PHE A 28 9.54 -1.44 5.34
C PHE A 28 10.32 -2.72 5.58
N SER A 29 11.59 -2.80 5.15
CA SER A 29 12.46 -3.92 5.50
C SER A 29 12.67 -4.00 7.02
N TYR A 30 12.86 -2.85 7.68
CA TYR A 30 12.96 -2.80 9.13
C TYR A 30 11.64 -3.18 9.81
N SER A 31 10.50 -2.79 9.25
CA SER A 31 9.18 -3.19 9.73
C SER A 31 8.99 -4.71 9.66
N PHE A 32 9.41 -5.37 8.57
CA PHE A 32 9.42 -6.83 8.46
C PHE A 32 10.41 -7.48 9.44
N TYR A 33 11.59 -6.90 9.63
CA TYR A 33 12.52 -7.36 10.65
C TYR A 33 11.89 -7.33 12.05
N LEU A 34 11.20 -6.25 12.42
CA LEU A 34 10.51 -6.14 13.71
C LEU A 34 9.46 -7.25 13.90
N LEU A 35 8.71 -7.62 12.85
CA LEU A 35 7.74 -8.72 12.91
C LEU A 35 8.40 -10.07 13.26
N THR A 36 9.66 -10.28 12.87
CA THR A 36 10.42 -11.50 13.23
C THR A 36 10.90 -11.51 14.69
N THR A 37 10.92 -10.34 15.33
CA THR A 37 11.38 -10.19 16.72
C THR A 37 10.23 -10.19 17.73
N TRP A 38 8.99 -10.12 17.25
CA TRP A 38 7.80 -10.12 18.11
C TRP A 38 7.34 -11.52 18.44
N ASP A 39 7.32 -11.80 19.73
CA ASP A 39 6.64 -12.94 20.33
C ASP A 39 5.14 -12.61 20.45
N SER A 40 4.33 -13.19 19.57
CA SER A 40 2.88 -12.98 19.59
C SER A 40 2.13 -14.20 19.07
N ALA A 41 0.81 -14.27 19.32
CA ALA A 41 -0.02 -15.31 18.75
C ALA A 41 0.09 -15.40 17.21
N TYR A 42 0.40 -14.29 16.53
CA TYR A 42 0.59 -14.28 15.08
C TYR A 42 1.88 -14.99 14.65
N SER A 43 2.98 -14.89 15.41
CA SER A 43 4.27 -15.48 15.00
C SER A 43 4.24 -17.00 14.91
N ASP A 44 3.40 -17.64 15.74
CA ASP A 44 3.28 -19.10 15.82
C ASP A 44 2.10 -19.67 15.02
N SER A 45 1.32 -18.80 14.37
CA SER A 45 0.05 -19.17 13.72
C SER A 45 0.18 -19.43 12.21
N PHE A 46 -0.75 -20.21 11.67
CA PHE A 46 -0.87 -20.42 10.23
C PHE A 46 -1.14 -19.08 9.52
N GLY A 47 -0.40 -18.84 8.43
CA GLY A 47 -0.46 -17.58 7.69
C GLY A 47 0.44 -16.47 8.26
N TRP A 48 1.10 -16.69 9.41
CA TRP A 48 1.97 -15.70 10.05
C TRP A 48 1.26 -14.35 10.18
N TYR A 49 2.00 -13.24 10.18
CA TYR A 49 1.40 -11.90 10.17
C TYR A 49 0.64 -11.57 8.86
N PHE A 50 0.70 -12.39 7.81
CA PHE A 50 -0.08 -12.15 6.57
C PHE A 50 -1.59 -12.32 6.72
N GLN A 51 -2.06 -12.75 7.90
CA GLN A 51 -3.46 -12.65 8.28
C GLN A 51 -3.93 -11.19 8.41
N LEU A 52 -3.01 -10.27 8.71
CA LEU A 52 -3.27 -8.85 8.83
C LEU A 52 -3.14 -8.17 7.47
N LEU A 53 -4.18 -7.44 7.06
CA LEU A 53 -4.20 -6.68 5.81
C LEU A 53 -3.07 -5.65 5.76
N THR A 54 -2.69 -5.09 6.91
CA THR A 54 -1.53 -4.20 7.06
C THR A 54 -0.25 -4.84 6.54
N VAL A 55 0.00 -6.12 6.80
CA VAL A 55 1.23 -6.81 6.38
C VAL A 55 1.19 -7.13 4.89
N VAL A 56 0.02 -7.45 4.35
CA VAL A 56 -0.20 -7.60 2.90
C VAL A 56 0.06 -6.26 2.18
N GLY A 57 -0.48 -5.16 2.71
CA GLY A 57 -0.18 -3.80 2.22
C GLY A 57 1.32 -3.51 2.26
N LEU A 58 1.94 -3.72 3.41
CA LEU A 58 3.37 -3.46 3.62
C LEU A 58 4.25 -4.25 2.65
N THR A 59 3.89 -5.49 2.30
CA THR A 59 4.58 -6.26 1.26
C THR A 59 4.47 -5.60 -0.11
N LEU A 60 3.27 -5.16 -0.52
CA LEU A 60 3.10 -4.45 -1.78
C LEU A 60 3.88 -3.12 -1.79
N SER A 61 3.92 -2.43 -0.65
CA SER A 61 4.69 -1.21 -0.44
C SER A 61 6.19 -1.43 -0.58
N LEU A 62 6.72 -2.48 0.07
CA LEU A 62 8.13 -2.87 -0.05
C LEU A 62 8.50 -3.26 -1.48
N ILE A 63 7.68 -4.07 -2.16
CA ILE A 63 7.90 -4.44 -3.56
C ILE A 63 7.90 -3.19 -4.45
N THR A 64 6.92 -2.30 -4.26
CA THR A 64 6.77 -1.08 -5.07
C THR A 64 8.02 -0.21 -4.96
N LEU A 65 8.46 0.14 -3.75
CA LEU A 65 9.60 1.03 -3.57
C LEU A 65 10.94 0.35 -3.90
N SER A 66 11.05 -0.96 -3.73
CA SER A 66 12.25 -1.71 -4.15
C SER A 66 12.39 -1.77 -5.67
N LEU A 67 11.29 -2.02 -6.40
CA LEU A 67 11.28 -1.93 -7.87
C LEU A 67 11.59 -0.50 -8.34
N GLY A 68 11.09 0.50 -7.62
CA GLY A 68 11.42 1.90 -7.83
C GLY A 68 12.91 2.17 -7.69
N LEU A 69 13.53 1.70 -6.59
CA LEU A 69 14.95 1.86 -6.32
C LEU A 69 15.82 1.17 -7.37
N ILE A 70 15.46 -0.06 -7.75
CA ILE A 70 16.15 -0.81 -8.83
C ILE A 70 16.06 -0.04 -10.14
N ALA A 71 14.87 0.48 -10.49
CA ALA A 71 14.68 1.26 -11.71
C ALA A 71 15.53 2.54 -11.72
N ASP A 72 15.72 3.17 -10.56
CA ASP A 72 16.52 4.40 -10.44
C ASP A 72 18.02 4.16 -10.54
N LEU A 73 18.52 3.06 -9.96
CA LEU A 73 19.94 2.73 -9.95
C LEU A 73 20.40 2.04 -11.24
N ALA A 74 19.55 1.19 -11.82
CA ALA A 74 19.89 0.35 -12.98
C ALA A 74 19.23 0.80 -14.29
N THR A 75 18.53 1.94 -14.28
CA THR A 75 17.80 2.51 -15.45
C THR A 75 16.90 1.49 -16.18
N HIS A 76 16.28 0.57 -15.43
CA HIS A 76 15.50 -0.54 -15.97
C HIS A 76 14.01 -0.19 -16.15
N ASP A 77 13.57 0.08 -17.39
CA ASP A 77 12.17 0.50 -17.68
C ASP A 77 11.14 -0.55 -17.25
N GLY A 78 11.47 -1.86 -17.34
CA GLY A 78 10.58 -2.93 -16.88
C GLY A 78 10.28 -2.85 -15.38
N CYS A 79 11.26 -2.47 -14.56
CA CYS A 79 11.08 -2.31 -13.12
C CYS A 79 10.22 -1.07 -12.83
N SER A 80 10.45 0.01 -13.58
CA SER A 80 9.65 1.22 -13.47
C SER A 80 8.18 0.99 -13.84
N ARG A 81 7.89 0.20 -14.88
CA ARG A 81 6.51 -0.17 -15.25
C ARG A 81 5.84 -1.08 -14.24
N ALA A 82 6.57 -2.08 -13.74
CA ALA A 82 6.06 -2.98 -12.70
C ALA A 82 5.75 -2.20 -11.42
N LYS A 83 6.65 -1.31 -11.00
CA LYS A 83 6.45 -0.36 -9.90
C LYS A 83 5.19 0.47 -10.10
N ASP A 84 5.04 1.13 -11.25
CA ASP A 84 3.85 1.94 -11.57
C ASP A 84 2.56 1.09 -11.49
N THR A 85 2.59 -0.14 -12.02
CA THR A 85 1.43 -1.04 -12.03
C THR A 85 1.03 -1.47 -10.62
N ILE A 86 1.99 -1.86 -9.77
CA ILE A 86 1.70 -2.29 -8.40
C ILE A 86 1.26 -1.10 -7.55
N SER A 87 1.84 0.08 -7.75
CA SER A 87 1.51 1.31 -7.02
C SER A 87 0.04 1.73 -7.16
N LEU A 88 -0.62 1.35 -8.28
CA LEU A 88 -2.05 1.60 -8.52
C LEU A 88 -2.96 0.94 -7.49
N LEU A 89 -2.54 -0.19 -6.91
CA LEU A 89 -3.25 -0.87 -5.84
C LEU A 89 -2.62 -0.60 -4.48
N ALA A 90 -1.29 -0.68 -4.37
CA ALA A 90 -0.58 -0.53 -3.10
C ALA A 90 -0.86 0.82 -2.42
N THR A 91 -0.77 1.92 -3.17
CA THR A 91 -0.94 3.27 -2.62
C THR A 91 -2.33 3.51 -2.04
N PRO A 92 -3.44 3.30 -2.78
CA PRO A 92 -4.77 3.50 -2.21
C PRO A 92 -5.13 2.48 -1.13
N LEU A 93 -4.55 1.27 -1.17
CA LEU A 93 -4.67 0.26 -0.11
C LEU A 93 -4.05 0.75 1.20
N GLU A 94 -2.84 1.31 1.16
CA GLU A 94 -2.20 1.85 2.36
C GLU A 94 -2.92 3.07 2.93
N VAL A 95 -3.45 3.96 2.06
CA VAL A 95 -4.28 5.07 2.52
C VAL A 95 -5.55 4.54 3.20
N MET A 96 -6.19 3.53 2.63
CA MET A 96 -7.35 2.88 3.25
C MET A 96 -6.98 2.24 4.60
N ILE A 97 -5.89 1.48 4.67
CA ILE A 97 -5.41 0.84 5.90
C ILE A 97 -5.17 1.89 6.98
N ALA A 98 -4.48 2.99 6.66
CA ALA A 98 -4.25 4.08 7.61
C ALA A 98 -5.57 4.67 8.13
N VAL A 99 -6.51 4.98 7.23
CA VAL A 99 -7.82 5.53 7.61
C VAL A 99 -8.60 4.57 8.51
N LEU A 100 -8.69 3.28 8.12
CA LEU A 100 -9.39 2.27 8.91
C LEU A 100 -8.72 2.04 10.26
N TYR A 101 -7.40 1.84 10.28
CA TYR A 101 -6.65 1.57 11.50
C TYR A 101 -6.81 2.69 12.51
N TRP A 102 -6.50 3.93 12.13
CA TRP A 102 -6.54 5.05 13.06
C TRP A 102 -7.97 5.41 13.49
N SER A 103 -8.95 5.33 12.58
CA SER A 103 -10.35 5.58 12.96
C SER A 103 -10.87 4.56 13.96
N ILE A 104 -10.62 3.26 13.74
CA ILE A 104 -11.04 2.20 14.67
C ILE A 104 -10.24 2.31 15.97
N LYS A 105 -8.91 2.49 15.91
CA LYS A 105 -8.07 2.59 17.10
C LYS A 105 -8.45 3.74 18.03
N PHE A 106 -8.78 4.91 17.47
CA PHE A 106 -9.22 6.06 18.27
C PHE A 106 -10.64 5.91 18.81
N HIS A 107 -11.48 5.12 18.14
CA HIS A 107 -12.84 4.85 18.59
C HIS A 107 -12.87 3.76 19.68
N ASP A 108 -12.32 2.58 19.36
CA ASP A 108 -12.19 1.44 20.25
C ASP A 108 -11.05 0.52 19.79
N PRO A 109 -9.88 0.56 20.46
CA PRO A 109 -8.73 -0.27 20.08
C PRO A 109 -8.97 -1.77 20.30
N SER A 110 -9.94 -2.16 21.14
CA SER A 110 -10.24 -3.58 21.41
C SER A 110 -10.84 -4.31 20.19
N LEU A 111 -11.29 -3.55 19.19
CA LEU A 111 -11.77 -4.08 17.91
C LEU A 111 -10.61 -4.56 17.01
N LEU A 112 -9.40 -4.02 17.20
CA LEU A 112 -8.22 -4.33 16.38
C LEU A 112 -7.26 -5.30 17.05
N MET A 113 -7.06 -5.16 18.36
CA MET A 113 -6.00 -5.86 19.09
C MET A 113 -6.55 -6.41 20.41
N PRO A 114 -6.07 -7.59 20.85
CA PRO A 114 -6.37 -8.06 22.20
C PRO A 114 -5.70 -7.15 23.24
N ALA A 115 -6.24 -7.11 24.46
CA ALA A 115 -5.88 -6.11 25.48
C ALA A 115 -4.41 -6.21 25.95
N ASP A 116 -3.78 -7.36 25.77
CA ASP A 116 -2.39 -7.65 26.12
C ASP A 116 -1.39 -7.30 25.00
N LEU A 117 -1.85 -7.07 23.77
CA LEU A 117 -0.99 -6.68 22.66
C LEU A 117 -0.71 -5.17 22.66
N VAL A 118 0.46 -4.80 23.20
CA VAL A 118 0.94 -3.41 23.22
C VAL A 118 1.98 -3.19 22.13
N ILE A 119 1.61 -2.43 21.10
CA ILE A 119 2.52 -2.06 20.01
C ILE A 119 3.30 -0.80 20.39
N ASN A 120 4.62 -0.82 20.20
CA ASN A 120 5.46 0.37 20.30
C ASN A 120 4.95 1.48 19.33
N PRO A 121 4.71 2.72 19.79
CA PRO A 121 4.13 3.76 18.94
C PRO A 121 4.89 4.05 17.63
N TRP A 122 6.22 3.89 17.63
CA TRP A 122 7.02 4.08 16.42
C TRP A 122 6.84 2.96 15.41
N ALA A 123 6.80 1.71 15.90
CA ALA A 123 6.47 0.56 15.07
C ALA A 123 5.06 0.70 14.51
N ASP A 124 4.11 1.15 15.34
CA ASP A 124 2.73 1.36 14.94
C ASP A 124 2.57 2.37 13.79
N LEU A 125 3.23 3.53 13.91
CA LEU A 125 3.31 4.50 12.81
C LEU A 125 3.99 3.90 11.57
N GLY A 126 5.05 3.12 11.77
CA GLY A 126 5.77 2.43 10.70
C GLY A 126 4.91 1.43 9.92
N TYR A 127 4.01 0.73 10.60
CA TYR A 127 3.09 -0.22 9.97
C TYR A 127 1.88 0.46 9.33
N HIS A 128 1.28 1.46 10.00
CA HIS A 128 -0.05 1.94 9.65
C HIS A 128 -0.11 3.35 9.03
N LEU A 129 0.99 4.11 9.02
CA LEU A 129 1.00 5.47 8.47
C LEU A 129 2.11 5.71 7.45
N VAL A 130 3.35 5.31 7.77
CA VAL A 130 4.52 5.56 6.92
C VAL A 130 4.35 5.02 5.49
N PRO A 131 3.75 3.83 5.25
CA PRO A 131 3.51 3.34 3.90
C PRO A 131 2.71 4.30 3.02
N ALA A 132 1.59 4.82 3.54
CA ALA A 132 0.78 5.81 2.84
C ALA A 132 1.55 7.12 2.60
N VAL A 133 2.29 7.60 3.61
CA VAL A 133 3.08 8.84 3.53
C VAL A 133 4.17 8.77 2.47
N LEU A 134 4.77 7.60 2.24
CA LEU A 134 5.81 7.43 1.23
C LEU A 134 5.25 7.10 -0.17
N LEU A 135 4.21 6.25 -0.26
CA LEU A 135 3.66 5.84 -1.54
C LEU A 135 2.81 6.92 -2.22
N VAL A 136 2.11 7.77 -1.47
CA VAL A 136 1.30 8.85 -2.06
C VAL A 136 2.14 9.83 -2.88
N PRO A 137 3.20 10.48 -2.34
CA PRO A 137 4.04 11.36 -3.14
C PRO A 137 4.75 10.60 -4.27
N ASP A 138 5.10 9.33 -4.05
CA ASP A 138 5.70 8.50 -5.08
C ASP A 138 4.77 8.29 -6.29
N LEU A 139 3.52 7.88 -6.05
CA LEU A 139 2.49 7.74 -7.08
C LEU A 139 2.25 9.07 -7.80
N LEU A 140 2.06 10.15 -7.04
CA LEU A 140 1.67 11.45 -7.56
C LEU A 140 2.79 12.15 -8.34
N LEU A 141 4.05 12.02 -7.93
CA LEU A 141 5.17 12.78 -8.50
C LEU A 141 6.05 11.95 -9.42
N TYR A 142 6.24 10.66 -9.12
CA TYR A 142 7.27 9.82 -9.77
C TYR A 142 6.72 8.65 -10.59
N SER A 143 5.40 8.52 -10.70
CA SER A 143 4.72 7.46 -11.46
C SER A 143 3.74 8.03 -12.52
N PRO A 144 4.23 8.74 -13.55
CA PRO A 144 3.37 9.42 -14.52
C PRO A 144 2.49 8.47 -15.37
N ARG A 145 2.83 7.18 -15.45
CA ARG A 145 2.05 6.18 -16.21
C ARG A 145 1.02 5.44 -15.35
N ALA A 146 1.06 5.60 -14.03
CA ALA A 146 0.21 4.89 -13.09
C ALA A 146 -1.22 5.45 -13.10
N THR A 147 -1.98 5.06 -14.12
CA THR A 147 -3.39 5.42 -14.29
C THR A 147 -4.30 4.20 -14.23
N ILE A 148 -5.44 4.33 -13.55
CA ILE A 148 -6.48 3.31 -13.49
C ILE A 148 -7.87 3.95 -13.48
N SER A 149 -8.83 3.34 -14.17
CA SER A 149 -10.22 3.81 -14.12
C SER A 149 -10.89 3.42 -12.81
N THR A 150 -11.84 4.23 -12.33
CA THR A 150 -12.67 3.88 -11.15
C THR A 150 -13.35 2.52 -11.33
N ARG A 151 -13.83 2.19 -12.54
CA ARG A 151 -14.46 0.90 -12.82
C ARG A 151 -13.51 -0.27 -12.66
N SER A 152 -12.29 -0.15 -13.19
CA SER A 152 -11.25 -1.17 -13.03
C SER A 152 -10.88 -1.34 -11.56
N MET A 153 -10.76 -0.24 -10.81
CA MET A 153 -10.48 -0.31 -9.38
C MET A 153 -11.63 -0.95 -8.60
N MET A 154 -12.90 -0.66 -8.90
CA MET A 154 -14.04 -1.34 -8.24
C MET A 154 -13.97 -2.86 -8.39
N PHE A 155 -13.61 -3.35 -9.58
CA PHE A 155 -13.41 -4.79 -9.77
C PHE A 155 -12.21 -5.31 -8.98
N ALA A 156 -11.07 -4.63 -9.05
CA ALA A 156 -9.86 -5.03 -8.35
C ALA A 156 -10.05 -5.05 -6.82
N SER A 157 -10.71 -4.02 -6.27
CA SER A 157 -11.00 -3.92 -4.83
C SER A 157 -12.00 -4.99 -4.38
N THR A 158 -12.98 -5.35 -5.22
CA THR A 158 -13.93 -6.42 -4.92
C THR A 158 -13.22 -7.78 -4.89
N ILE A 159 -12.39 -8.05 -5.90
CA ILE A 159 -11.59 -9.28 -5.96
C ILE A 159 -10.66 -9.36 -4.75
N LEU A 160 -9.94 -8.27 -4.42
CA LEU A 160 -9.08 -8.22 -3.25
C LEU A 160 -9.85 -8.51 -1.96
N ALA A 161 -11.03 -7.90 -1.78
CA ALA A 161 -11.85 -8.12 -0.59
C ALA A 161 -12.29 -9.59 -0.47
N VAL A 162 -12.73 -10.22 -1.57
CA VAL A 162 -13.13 -11.64 -1.57
C VAL A 162 -11.94 -12.55 -1.31
N VAL A 163 -10.81 -12.33 -1.98
CA VAL A 163 -9.60 -13.14 -1.79
C VAL A 163 -9.08 -13.02 -0.36
N TYR A 164 -9.02 -11.80 0.17
CA TYR A 164 -8.60 -11.57 1.55
C TYR A 164 -9.59 -12.16 2.55
N TRP A 165 -10.89 -12.10 2.27
CA TRP A 165 -11.89 -12.80 3.10
C TRP A 165 -11.62 -14.31 3.12
N CYS A 166 -11.54 -14.97 1.97
CA CYS A 166 -11.24 -16.40 1.92
C CYS A 166 -9.93 -16.76 2.66
N TRP A 167 -8.92 -15.89 2.58
CA TRP A 167 -7.67 -16.05 3.30
C TRP A 167 -7.85 -15.98 4.83
N ILE A 168 -8.58 -14.99 5.35
CA ILE A 168 -8.81 -14.90 6.80
C ILE A 168 -9.67 -16.05 7.35
N GLU A 169 -10.63 -16.56 6.57
CA GLU A 169 -11.44 -17.72 6.98
C GLU A 169 -10.61 -18.99 7.03
N LEU A 170 -9.68 -19.16 6.08
CA LEU A 170 -8.73 -20.26 6.12
C LEU A 170 -7.82 -20.17 7.35
N CYS A 171 -7.35 -18.95 7.68
CA CYS A 171 -6.53 -18.75 8.87
C CYS A 171 -7.34 -19.00 10.15
N TYR A 172 -8.58 -18.53 10.22
CA TYR A 172 -9.50 -18.86 11.32
C TYR A 172 -9.71 -20.37 11.46
N TYR A 173 -9.93 -21.09 10.37
CA TYR A 173 -10.09 -22.54 10.38
C TYR A 173 -8.86 -23.28 10.93
N GLN A 174 -7.65 -22.79 10.63
CA GLN A 174 -6.39 -23.40 11.09
C GLN A 174 -6.01 -22.99 12.52
N ASN A 175 -6.26 -21.73 12.89
CA ASN A 175 -5.78 -21.12 14.12
C ASN A 175 -6.82 -21.13 15.25
N GLY A 176 -8.12 -21.16 14.90
CA GLY A 176 -9.24 -21.12 15.84
C GLY A 176 -9.66 -19.72 16.31
N TRP A 177 -9.10 -18.66 15.71
CA TRP A 177 -9.39 -17.26 16.06
C TRP A 177 -9.19 -16.34 14.85
N TYR A 178 -9.89 -15.20 14.81
CA TYR A 178 -9.72 -14.22 13.73
C TYR A 178 -8.61 -13.22 14.04
N PRO A 179 -7.89 -12.71 13.02
CA PRO A 179 -6.79 -11.76 13.24
C PRO A 179 -7.21 -10.43 13.86
N TYR A 180 -8.50 -10.07 13.77
CA TYR A 180 -9.06 -8.89 14.42
C TYR A 180 -10.20 -9.31 15.35
N PRO A 181 -10.18 -8.95 16.65
CA PRO A 181 -11.23 -9.32 17.59
C PRO A 181 -12.64 -8.90 17.16
N MET A 182 -12.79 -7.80 16.41
CA MET A 182 -14.10 -7.40 15.87
C MET A 182 -14.77 -8.48 15.02
N MET A 183 -13.99 -9.33 14.33
CA MET A 183 -14.54 -10.36 13.46
C MET A 183 -15.22 -11.48 14.26
N ASP A 184 -14.76 -11.77 15.48
CA ASP A 184 -15.44 -12.70 16.39
C ASP A 184 -16.68 -12.07 17.04
N GLN A 185 -16.66 -10.76 17.25
CA GLN A 185 -17.77 -10.02 17.88
C GLN A 185 -18.92 -9.75 16.91
N PHE A 186 -18.65 -9.73 15.61
CA PHE A 186 -19.60 -9.32 14.58
C PHE A 186 -20.43 -10.50 14.04
N SER A 187 -21.72 -10.23 13.81
CA SER A 187 -22.58 -11.12 13.03
C SER A 187 -22.06 -11.30 11.60
N ALA A 188 -22.52 -12.34 10.90
CA ALA A 188 -22.16 -12.57 9.50
C ALA A 188 -22.46 -11.34 8.61
N ILE A 189 -23.59 -10.66 8.82
CA ILE A 189 -23.99 -9.47 8.05
C ILE A 189 -23.04 -8.30 8.33
N GLN A 190 -22.63 -8.10 9.59
CA GLN A 190 -21.68 -7.05 9.95
C GLN A 190 -20.30 -7.31 9.32
N ARG A 191 -19.84 -8.57 9.28
CA ARG A 191 -18.60 -8.95 8.58
C ARG A 191 -18.70 -8.64 7.08
N VAL A 192 -19.79 -9.03 6.42
CA VAL A 192 -20.05 -8.66 5.01
C VAL A 192 -19.95 -7.14 4.83
N ALA A 193 -20.58 -6.37 5.71
CA ALA A 193 -20.59 -4.91 5.64
C ALA A 193 -19.17 -4.31 5.77
N VAL A 194 -18.31 -4.88 6.64
CA VAL A 194 -16.91 -4.46 6.76
C VAL A 194 -16.15 -4.68 5.45
N PHE A 195 -16.28 -5.85 4.82
CA PHE A 195 -15.59 -6.15 3.56
C PHE A 195 -16.09 -5.31 2.39
N VAL A 196 -17.41 -5.14 2.27
CA VAL A 196 -18.02 -4.29 1.23
C VAL A 196 -17.63 -2.83 1.44
N GLY A 197 -17.71 -2.33 2.68
CA GLY A 197 -17.31 -0.97 3.05
C GLY A 197 -15.84 -0.72 2.77
N SER A 198 -14.96 -1.66 3.11
CA SER A 198 -13.51 -1.58 2.82
C SER A 198 -13.26 -1.55 1.31
N SER A 199 -13.93 -2.41 0.52
CA SER A 199 -13.80 -2.39 -0.94
C SER A 199 -14.23 -1.06 -1.55
N GLY A 200 -15.32 -0.47 -1.04
CA GLY A 200 -15.78 0.86 -1.44
C GLY A 200 -14.78 1.96 -1.05
N LEU A 201 -14.23 1.89 0.16
CA LEU A 201 -13.22 2.84 0.63
C LEU A 201 -11.93 2.77 -0.21
N LEU A 202 -11.47 1.58 -0.58
CA LEU A 202 -10.32 1.41 -1.49
C LEU A 202 -10.58 2.04 -2.88
N THR A 203 -11.78 1.85 -3.42
CA THR A 203 -12.19 2.50 -4.67
C THR A 203 -12.18 4.03 -4.53
N LEU A 204 -12.68 4.54 -3.41
CA LEU A 204 -12.73 5.97 -3.13
C LEU A 204 -11.33 6.58 -2.98
N THR A 205 -10.44 5.95 -2.22
CA THR A 205 -9.05 6.41 -2.06
C THR A 205 -8.31 6.41 -3.39
N SER A 206 -8.46 5.34 -4.18
CA SER A 206 -7.90 5.27 -5.54
C SER A 206 -8.44 6.37 -6.45
N SER A 207 -9.76 6.55 -6.50
CA SER A 207 -10.37 7.57 -7.37
C SER A 207 -9.93 8.99 -6.98
N SER A 208 -9.80 9.26 -5.69
CA SER A 208 -9.29 10.53 -5.16
C SER A 208 -7.83 10.76 -5.56
N LEU A 209 -6.97 9.76 -5.39
CA LEU A 209 -5.56 9.83 -5.80
C LEU A 209 -5.42 9.98 -7.32
N GLN A 210 -6.21 9.26 -8.11
CA GLN A 210 -6.20 9.33 -9.57
C GLN A 210 -6.68 10.69 -10.08
N TRP A 211 -7.64 11.32 -9.39
CA TRP A 211 -8.05 12.70 -9.69
C TRP A 211 -6.89 13.69 -9.47
N VAL A 212 -6.20 13.62 -8.32
CA VAL A 212 -5.03 14.48 -8.05
C VAL A 212 -3.90 14.20 -9.04
N HIS A 213 -3.60 12.93 -9.30
CA HIS A 213 -2.59 12.49 -10.27
C HIS A 213 -2.85 13.09 -11.66
N GLY A 214 -4.09 12.99 -12.15
CA GLY A 214 -4.49 13.57 -13.43
C GLY A 214 -4.28 15.08 -13.50
N LYS A 215 -4.50 15.81 -12.40
CA LYS A 215 -4.21 17.25 -12.32
C LYS A 215 -2.71 17.55 -12.36
N LEU A 216 -1.87 16.73 -11.71
CA LEU A 216 -0.43 16.95 -11.68
C LEU A 216 0.27 16.62 -13.01
N HIS A 217 -0.28 15.66 -13.76
CA HIS A 217 0.29 15.22 -15.04
C HIS A 217 -0.45 15.78 -16.26
N ASP A 218 -1.40 16.69 -16.08
CA ASP A 218 -2.08 17.38 -17.18
C ASP A 218 -1.07 18.18 -18.04
N PRO A 219 -0.96 17.89 -19.36
CA PRO A 219 -0.07 18.60 -20.27
C PRO A 219 -0.31 20.12 -20.31
N LEU A 220 -1.54 20.58 -20.07
CA LEU A 220 -1.89 22.00 -20.11
C LEU A 220 -1.28 22.78 -18.94
N LEU A 221 -1.22 22.18 -17.75
CA LEU A 221 -0.61 22.81 -16.56
C LEU A 221 0.92 22.85 -16.65
N ARG A 222 1.55 21.90 -17.35
CA ARG A 222 2.99 21.95 -17.63
C ARG A 222 3.38 23.11 -18.54
N LYS A 223 2.54 23.51 -19.50
CA LYS A 223 2.82 24.67 -20.38
C LYS A 223 2.80 26.02 -19.65
N ILE A 224 2.00 26.17 -18.60
CA ILE A 224 1.90 27.43 -17.83
C ILE A 224 3.12 27.60 -16.90
N ARG A 225 3.72 26.51 -16.42
CA ARG A 225 4.87 26.55 -15.50
C ARG A 225 6.22 26.83 -16.18
N VAL A 226 6.27 26.74 -17.50
CA VAL A 226 7.48 26.90 -18.32
C VAL A 226 7.56 28.30 -18.96
N ASN A 227 6.50 29.10 -18.83
CA ASN A 227 6.47 30.53 -19.18
C ASN A 227 6.60 31.39 -17.93
#